data_AF-A0A351J6Y6-F1
#
_entry.id   AF-A0A351J6Y6-F1
#
_cell.length_a   1.000
_cell.length_b   1.000
_cell.length_c   1.000
_cell.angle_alpha   90.00
_cell.angle_beta   90.00
_cell.angle_gamma   90.00
#
_symmetry.space_group_name_H-M   'P 1'
#
loop_
_entity.id
_entity.type
_entity.pdbx_description
1 polymer ?
#
loop_
_entity_poly.entity_id
_entity_poly.type
_entity_poly.pdbx_seq_one_letter_code
_entity_poly.pdbx_strand_id
1 'polypeptide(L)'
;MAYLRQRGAALVMVMWLIVLLSAVIVSFVTRITMEAGIVHNMVTTAETAAAARSVYQIIADQMLQDVNDYDLPDEAWADTSSEEWISRMQALFPGRAVSAAVWDEGSRINLNTVSISMLRRLFKEDKSAVDSVMDWRDTDQDAREFGAEQPFYARQTPPLKCRDSLLGHKSELKLVRAAGEHYERIKDMITTYGMVNPNILSPDVFESFCCGVGIDDFVAERLARELKDLQEKNIRLKNYDDLLQMPSMHRKHLEMLDGLF
;
A
#
# COMPACT_ATOMS: atom_id res chain seq x y z
N MET A 1 -13.10 72.09 58.75
CA MET A 1 -12.73 71.36 57.52
C MET A 1 -12.75 69.87 57.82
N ALA A 2 -13.71 69.14 57.26
CA ALA A 2 -13.90 67.71 57.54
C ALA A 2 -12.96 66.88 56.66
N TYR A 3 -12.09 66.08 57.28
CA TYR A 3 -11.28 65.09 56.57
C TYR A 3 -12.18 63.96 56.09
N LEU A 4 -12.40 63.87 54.77
CA LEU A 4 -13.05 62.71 54.14
C LEU A 4 -12.22 61.46 54.42
N ARG A 5 -12.73 60.57 55.28
CA ARG A 5 -12.11 59.27 55.59
C ARG A 5 -12.15 58.37 54.34
N GLN A 6 -11.05 58.33 53.59
CA GLN A 6 -10.83 57.39 52.48
C GLN A 6 -10.50 55.97 52.99
N ARG A 7 -11.43 55.31 53.70
CA ARG A 7 -11.16 53.98 54.30
C ARG A 7 -11.45 52.77 53.39
N GLY A 8 -11.93 52.97 52.15
CA GLY A 8 -12.22 51.87 51.21
C GLY A 8 -11.50 51.93 49.86
N ALA A 9 -11.08 53.10 49.39
CA ALA A 9 -10.54 53.28 48.04
C ALA A 9 -9.19 52.56 47.82
N ALA A 10 -8.31 52.56 48.84
CA ALA A 10 -7.05 51.83 48.79
C ALA A 10 -7.25 50.32 48.64
N LEU A 11 -8.22 49.75 49.37
CA LEU A 11 -8.55 48.32 49.30
C LEU A 11 -9.07 47.93 47.91
N VAL A 12 -9.94 48.76 47.33
CA VAL A 12 -10.48 48.53 45.98
C VAL A 12 -9.37 48.58 44.91
N MET A 13 -8.45 49.54 45.00
CA MET A 13 -7.29 49.59 44.08
C MET A 13 -6.39 48.35 44.21
N VAL A 14 -6.13 47.90 45.44
CA VAL A 14 -5.34 46.67 45.67
C VAL A 14 -6.06 45.45 45.12
N MET A 15 -7.38 45.34 45.31
CA MET A 15 -8.17 44.23 44.76
C MET A 15 -8.13 44.22 43.24
N TRP A 16 -8.30 45.37 42.58
CA TRP A 16 -8.18 45.48 41.13
C TRP A 16 -6.78 45.13 40.63
N LEU A 17 -5.74 45.56 41.34
CA LEU A 17 -4.36 45.21 41.00
C LEU A 17 -4.12 43.70 41.11
N ILE A 18 -4.65 43.04 42.15
CA ILE A 18 -4.59 41.59 42.29
C ILE A 18 -5.34 40.91 41.15
N VAL A 19 -6.56 41.35 40.82
CA VAL A 19 -7.36 40.78 39.71
C VAL A 19 -6.60 40.87 38.38
N LEU A 20 -6.01 42.02 38.07
CA LEU A 20 -5.22 42.22 36.85
C LEU A 20 -3.96 41.35 36.85
N LEU A 21 -3.23 41.30 37.97
CA LEU A 21 -2.04 40.48 38.11
C LEU A 21 -2.38 38.98 37.98
N SER A 22 -3.46 38.52 38.59
CA SER A 22 -3.95 37.15 38.48
C SER A 22 -4.33 36.81 37.04
N ALA A 23 -5.02 37.71 36.32
CA ALA A 23 -5.37 37.50 34.92
C ALA A 23 -4.12 37.32 34.03
N VAL A 24 -3.08 38.14 34.27
CA VAL A 24 -1.79 38.01 33.57
C VAL A 24 -1.13 36.67 33.91
N ILE A 25 -1.04 36.29 35.18
CA ILE A 25 -0.44 35.02 35.60
C ILE A 25 -1.17 33.83 34.94
N VAL A 26 -2.51 33.82 34.94
CA VAL A 26 -3.29 32.76 34.29
C VAL A 26 -3.02 32.70 32.79
N SER A 27 -2.92 33.85 32.11
CA SER A 27 -2.60 33.90 30.67
C SER A 27 -1.20 33.34 30.36
N PHE A 28 -0.21 33.61 31.21
CA PHE A 28 1.14 33.05 31.04
C PHE A 28 1.18 31.55 31.31
N VAL A 29 0.55 31.09 32.39
CA VAL A 29 0.51 29.66 32.75
C VAL A 29 -0.16 28.87 31.63
N THR A 30 -1.30 29.35 31.11
CA THR A 30 -2.02 28.69 30.01
C THR A 30 -1.20 28.64 28.73
N ARG A 31 -0.46 29.71 28.39
CA ARG A 31 0.45 29.71 27.24
C ARG A 31 1.60 28.72 27.41
N ILE A 32 2.27 28.72 28.57
CA ILE A 32 3.40 27.83 28.85
C ILE A 32 2.98 26.36 28.80
N THR A 33 1.81 26.00 29.35
CA THR A 33 1.32 24.62 29.32
C THR A 33 0.96 24.17 27.90
N MET A 34 0.35 25.05 27.08
CA MET A 34 0.10 24.78 25.68
C MET A 34 1.40 24.60 24.89
N GLU A 35 2.36 25.52 25.04
CA GLU A 35 3.66 25.45 24.35
C GLU A 35 4.42 24.18 24.75
N ALA A 36 4.45 23.83 26.04
CA ALA A 36 5.05 22.59 26.52
C ALA A 36 4.39 21.35 25.91
N GLY A 37 3.05 21.34 25.80
CA GLY A 37 2.31 20.26 25.14
C GLY A 37 2.64 20.14 23.65
N ILE A 38 2.73 21.26 22.93
CA ILE A 38 3.12 21.29 21.51
C ILE A 38 4.54 20.74 21.34
N VAL A 39 5.50 21.23 22.12
CA VAL A 39 6.91 20.78 22.03
C VAL A 39 6.99 19.28 22.34
N HIS A 40 6.30 18.81 23.38
CA HIS A 40 6.26 17.40 23.73
C HIS A 40 5.70 16.54 22.58
N ASN A 41 4.59 16.95 21.97
CA ASN A 41 4.00 16.25 20.83
C ASN A 41 4.91 16.27 19.60
N MET A 42 5.59 17.39 19.32
CA MET A 42 6.56 17.50 18.22
C MET A 42 7.75 16.56 18.42
N VAL A 43 8.33 16.53 19.62
CA VAL A 43 9.44 15.62 19.96
C VAL A 43 8.98 14.17 19.84
N THR A 44 7.83 13.84 20.41
CA THR A 44 7.27 12.47 20.35
C THR A 44 7.03 12.04 18.91
N THR A 45 6.48 12.93 18.07
CA THR A 45 6.24 12.64 16.65
C THR A 45 7.54 12.45 15.87
N ALA A 46 8.57 13.25 16.16
CA ALA A 46 9.88 13.09 15.52
C ALA A 46 10.55 11.76 15.93
N GLU A 47 10.46 11.40 17.21
CA GLU A 47 11.00 10.14 17.72
C GLU A 47 10.28 8.92 17.16
N THR A 48 8.93 8.93 17.07
CA THR A 48 8.17 7.83 16.49
C THR A 48 8.42 7.68 14.99
N ALA A 49 8.54 8.80 14.26
CA ALA A 49 8.92 8.77 12.84
C ALA A 49 10.34 8.24 12.64
N ALA A 50 11.29 8.60 13.51
CA ALA A 50 12.64 8.05 13.47
C ALA A 50 12.65 6.55 13.75
N ALA A 51 11.92 6.08 14.77
CA ALA A 51 11.78 4.66 15.08
C ALA A 51 11.18 3.87 13.91
N ALA A 52 10.11 4.38 13.28
CA ALA A 52 9.50 3.75 12.11
C ALA A 52 10.48 3.63 10.93
N ARG A 53 11.28 4.68 10.68
CA ARG A 53 12.35 4.64 9.65
C ARG A 53 13.43 3.62 10.00
N SER A 54 13.81 3.51 11.27
CA SER A 54 14.79 2.50 11.70
C SER A 54 14.26 1.08 11.51
N VAL A 55 12.98 0.82 11.82
CA VAL A 55 12.34 -0.50 11.56
C VAL A 55 12.35 -0.82 10.07
N TYR A 56 11.99 0.15 9.22
CA TYR A 56 12.07 0.00 7.76
C TYR A 56 13.50 -0.33 7.31
N GLN A 57 14.51 0.37 7.82
CA GLN A 57 15.92 0.13 7.47
C GLN A 57 16.40 -1.26 7.92
N ILE A 58 15.97 -1.74 9.09
CA ILE A 58 16.28 -3.09 9.57
C ILE A 58 15.72 -4.13 8.60
N ILE A 59 14.46 -4.00 8.19
CA ILE A 59 13.84 -4.90 7.23
C ILE A 59 14.56 -4.84 5.88
N ALA A 60 14.85 -3.64 5.38
CA ALA A 60 15.56 -3.47 4.12
C ALA A 60 16.98 -4.07 4.14
N ASP A 61 17.70 -3.96 5.26
CA ASP A 61 19.01 -4.59 5.45
C ASP A 61 18.90 -6.13 5.48
N GLN A 62 17.84 -6.67 6.10
CA GLN A 62 17.55 -8.10 6.05
C GLN A 62 17.28 -8.57 4.61
N MET A 63 16.54 -7.79 3.82
CA MET A 63 16.32 -8.09 2.39
C MET A 63 17.63 -8.05 1.59
N LEU A 64 18.52 -7.09 1.86
CA LEU A 64 19.82 -6.99 1.18
C LEU A 64 20.78 -8.12 1.55
N GLN A 65 20.62 -8.70 2.74
CA GLN A 65 21.39 -9.84 3.22
C GLN A 65 20.82 -11.17 2.74
N ASP A 66 19.63 -11.16 2.14
CA ASP A 66 19.08 -12.34 1.51
C ASP A 66 19.84 -12.63 0.21
N VAL A 67 20.42 -13.83 0.14
CA VAL A 67 21.32 -14.26 -0.94
C VAL A 67 20.79 -15.48 -1.67
N ASN A 68 19.59 -15.93 -1.32
CA ASN A 68 18.93 -17.01 -2.04
C ASN A 68 18.27 -16.45 -3.33
N ASP A 69 17.87 -17.33 -4.22
CA ASP A 69 17.26 -16.96 -5.50
C ASP A 69 15.71 -17.10 -5.49
N TYR A 70 15.07 -17.05 -4.31
CA TYR A 70 13.62 -17.22 -4.16
C TYR A 70 13.05 -16.40 -3.00
N ASP A 71 11.91 -15.74 -3.18
CA ASP A 71 11.32 -14.96 -2.07
C ASP A 71 10.16 -15.71 -1.41
N LEU A 72 10.08 -15.69 -0.08
CA LEU A 72 9.05 -16.38 0.69
C LEU A 72 8.53 -15.62 1.93
N PRO A 73 7.29 -15.88 2.38
CA PRO A 73 6.71 -15.18 3.53
C PRO A 73 7.33 -15.55 4.89
N ASP A 74 8.02 -16.70 4.98
CA ASP A 74 8.66 -17.20 6.21
C ASP A 74 10.15 -16.80 6.32
N GLU A 75 10.66 -16.02 5.37
CA GLU A 75 12.03 -15.51 5.42
C GLU A 75 12.20 -14.41 6.46
N ALA A 76 13.43 -14.24 6.95
CA ALA A 76 13.73 -13.34 8.06
C ALA A 76 13.40 -11.86 7.78
N TRP A 77 13.33 -11.47 6.51
CA TRP A 77 12.91 -10.14 6.08
C TRP A 77 11.38 -9.98 6.01
N ALA A 78 10.65 -11.07 5.82
CA ALA A 78 9.18 -11.09 5.68
C ALA A 78 8.47 -11.39 7.00
N ASP A 79 9.04 -12.24 7.86
CA ASP A 79 8.46 -12.58 9.16
C ASP A 79 8.67 -11.47 10.20
N THR A 80 7.68 -10.59 10.27
CA THR A 80 7.58 -9.50 11.25
C THR A 80 6.65 -9.84 12.42
N SER A 81 6.24 -11.10 12.57
CA SER A 81 5.20 -11.52 13.50
C SER A 81 5.67 -12.53 14.55
N SER A 82 6.83 -13.15 14.37
CA SER A 82 7.42 -14.06 15.35
C SER A 82 7.74 -13.37 16.68
N GLU A 83 7.67 -14.16 17.76
CA GLU A 83 8.04 -13.69 19.11
C GLU A 83 9.48 -13.19 19.15
N GLU A 84 10.40 -13.81 18.39
CA GLU A 84 11.79 -13.40 18.27
C GLU A 84 11.90 -11.99 17.66
N TRP A 85 11.22 -11.75 16.53
CA TRP A 85 11.22 -10.44 15.89
C TRP A 85 10.63 -9.37 16.80
N ILE A 86 9.48 -9.66 17.43
CA ILE A 86 8.79 -8.73 18.33
C ILE A 86 9.67 -8.39 19.53
N SER A 87 10.29 -9.40 20.17
CA SER A 87 11.18 -9.22 21.31
C SER A 87 12.40 -8.36 20.93
N ARG A 88 13.02 -8.63 19.77
CA ARG A 88 14.12 -7.84 19.24
C ARG A 88 13.73 -6.38 19.01
N MET A 89 12.55 -6.12 18.43
CA MET A 89 12.07 -4.75 18.22
C MET A 89 11.76 -4.03 19.54
N GLN A 90 11.15 -4.72 20.52
CA GLN A 90 10.91 -4.14 21.85
C GLN A 90 12.21 -3.77 22.58
N ALA A 91 13.27 -4.57 22.42
CA ALA A 91 14.58 -4.28 23.00
C ALA A 91 15.26 -3.06 22.34
N LEU A 92 15.15 -2.91 21.02
CA LEU A 92 15.71 -1.77 20.27
C LEU A 92 14.93 -0.47 20.50
N PHE A 93 13.62 -0.57 20.73
CA PHE A 93 12.73 0.58 20.90
C PHE A 93 11.96 0.50 22.24
N PRO A 94 12.65 0.62 23.38
CA PRO A 94 12.04 0.45 24.69
C PRO A 94 10.91 1.46 24.91
N GLY A 95 9.80 0.98 25.47
CA GLY A 95 8.60 1.78 25.75
C GLY A 95 7.75 2.12 24.51
N ARG A 96 8.06 1.55 23.34
CA ARG A 96 7.27 1.74 22.11
C ARG A 96 6.68 0.42 21.62
N ALA A 97 5.41 0.47 21.23
CA ALA A 97 4.81 -0.62 20.48
C ALA A 97 5.30 -0.55 19.03
N VAL A 98 5.93 -1.61 18.55
CA VAL A 98 6.43 -1.73 17.18
C VAL A 98 5.68 -2.85 16.49
N SER A 99 5.10 -2.55 15.33
CA SER A 99 4.55 -3.53 14.40
C SER A 99 5.00 -3.17 13.00
N ALA A 100 5.28 -4.20 12.21
CA ALA A 100 5.57 -4.08 10.79
C ALA A 100 4.89 -5.22 10.05
N ALA A 101 4.70 -5.05 8.74
CA ALA A 101 4.24 -6.08 7.85
C ALA A 101 4.88 -5.81 6.48
N VAL A 102 5.33 -6.89 5.86
CA VAL A 102 5.91 -6.87 4.52
C VAL A 102 5.02 -7.73 3.63
N TRP A 103 4.72 -7.23 2.44
CA TRP A 103 3.96 -7.97 1.45
C TRP A 103 4.74 -8.01 0.15
N ASP A 104 4.82 -9.18 -0.46
CA ASP A 104 5.34 -9.32 -1.81
C ASP A 104 4.30 -8.82 -2.82
N GLU A 105 4.65 -7.76 -3.55
CA GLU A 105 3.81 -7.23 -4.63
C GLU A 105 3.80 -8.16 -5.86
N GLY A 106 4.83 -9.01 -6.06
CA GLY A 106 4.88 -9.99 -7.15
C GLY A 106 3.80 -11.07 -7.05
N SER A 107 3.22 -11.28 -5.87
CA SER A 107 2.08 -12.18 -5.68
C SER A 107 0.75 -11.65 -6.24
N ARG A 108 0.73 -10.41 -6.77
CA ARG A 108 -0.48 -9.71 -7.24
C ARG A 108 -0.46 -9.48 -8.75
N ILE A 109 -1.64 -9.22 -9.31
CA ILE A 109 -1.85 -8.93 -10.73
C ILE A 109 -1.30 -7.54 -11.04
N ASN A 110 -0.22 -7.48 -11.81
CA ASN A 110 0.35 -6.20 -12.23
C ASN A 110 -0.48 -5.56 -13.35
N LEU A 111 -1.17 -4.46 -13.03
CA LEU A 111 -2.02 -3.71 -13.97
C LEU A 111 -1.26 -3.18 -15.19
N ASN A 112 0.06 -3.04 -15.11
CA ASN A 112 0.91 -2.54 -16.17
C ASN A 112 1.34 -3.60 -17.18
N THR A 113 1.25 -4.89 -16.84
CA THR A 113 1.65 -6.01 -17.71
C THR A 113 0.51 -6.99 -18.01
N VAL A 114 -0.58 -6.91 -17.26
CA VAL A 114 -1.75 -7.78 -17.39
C VAL A 114 -2.36 -7.75 -18.80
N SER A 115 -2.76 -8.93 -19.29
CA SER A 115 -3.42 -9.12 -20.58
C SER A 115 -4.89 -8.65 -20.56
N ILE A 116 -5.44 -8.36 -21.74
CA ILE A 116 -6.85 -7.95 -21.91
C ILE A 116 -7.81 -9.02 -21.37
N SER A 117 -7.53 -10.30 -21.64
CA SER A 117 -8.32 -11.44 -21.17
C SER A 117 -8.32 -11.56 -19.65
N MET A 118 -7.20 -11.26 -19.00
CA MET A 118 -7.13 -11.22 -17.54
C MET A 118 -7.87 -10.00 -16.97
N LEU A 119 -7.77 -8.83 -17.60
CA LEU A 119 -8.58 -7.66 -17.23
C LEU A 119 -10.08 -7.95 -17.34
N ARG A 120 -10.51 -8.68 -18.38
CA ARG A 120 -11.91 -9.11 -18.53
C ARG A 120 -12.36 -9.95 -17.35
N ARG A 121 -11.57 -10.94 -16.92
CA ARG A 121 -11.89 -11.76 -15.74
C ARG A 121 -11.91 -10.91 -14.46
N LEU A 122 -10.90 -10.06 -14.28
CA LEU A 122 -10.77 -9.19 -13.11
C LEU A 122 -11.96 -8.24 -12.97
N PHE A 123 -12.45 -7.68 -14.08
CA PHE A 123 -13.58 -6.75 -14.15
C PHE A 123 -14.93 -7.41 -14.49
N LYS A 124 -15.02 -8.75 -14.42
CA LYS A 124 -16.26 -9.51 -14.68
C LYS A 124 -16.92 -9.18 -16.04
N GLU A 125 -16.12 -9.16 -17.10
CA GLU A 125 -16.51 -8.84 -18.48
C GLU A 125 -17.02 -7.40 -18.71
N ASP A 126 -16.74 -6.48 -17.80
CA ASP A 126 -16.99 -5.05 -18.01
C ASP A 126 -16.04 -4.49 -19.07
N LYS A 127 -16.54 -4.44 -20.31
CA LYS A 127 -15.79 -3.93 -21.47
C LYS A 127 -15.34 -2.49 -21.30
N SER A 128 -16.12 -1.64 -20.62
CA SER A 128 -15.74 -0.24 -20.43
C SER A 128 -14.58 -0.12 -19.47
N ALA A 129 -14.56 -0.91 -18.39
CA ALA A 129 -13.41 -0.96 -17.47
C ALA A 129 -12.15 -1.49 -18.16
N VAL A 130 -12.28 -2.56 -18.94
CA VAL A 130 -11.14 -3.16 -19.68
C VAL A 130 -10.57 -2.15 -20.68
N ASP A 131 -11.40 -1.62 -21.58
CA ASP A 131 -10.95 -0.69 -22.62
C ASP A 131 -10.39 0.59 -21.99
N SER A 132 -11.01 1.13 -20.94
CA SER A 132 -10.52 2.36 -20.29
C SER A 132 -9.20 2.16 -19.55
N VAL A 133 -8.91 0.96 -19.03
CA VAL A 133 -7.58 0.65 -18.45
C VAL A 133 -6.53 0.53 -19.55
N MET A 134 -6.90 0.01 -20.71
CA MET A 134 -5.98 -0.06 -21.85
C MET A 134 -5.67 1.34 -22.40
N ASP A 135 -6.69 2.19 -22.60
CA ASP A 135 -6.55 3.59 -23.05
C ASP A 135 -5.79 4.45 -22.01
N TRP A 136 -5.87 4.09 -20.71
CA TRP A 136 -5.10 4.80 -19.69
C TRP A 136 -3.59 4.51 -19.78
N ARG A 137 -3.21 3.35 -20.35
CA ARG A 137 -1.84 2.81 -20.33
C ARG A 137 -1.05 3.08 -21.60
N ASP A 138 -1.71 3.09 -22.74
CA ASP A 138 -1.05 3.31 -24.02
C ASP A 138 -0.76 4.80 -24.25
N THR A 139 0.02 5.09 -25.28
CA THR A 139 0.56 6.43 -25.52
C THR A 139 -0.16 7.17 -26.66
N ASP A 140 -1.13 6.51 -27.29
CA ASP A 140 -1.92 7.12 -28.35
C ASP A 140 -3.10 7.90 -27.74
N GLN A 141 -4.02 8.36 -28.57
CA GLN A 141 -5.19 9.14 -28.14
C GLN A 141 -6.48 8.59 -28.80
N ASP A 142 -6.39 7.39 -29.36
CA ASP A 142 -7.45 6.76 -30.12
C ASP A 142 -8.29 5.88 -29.19
N ALA A 143 -9.35 6.47 -28.64
CA ALA A 143 -10.19 5.77 -27.68
C ALA A 143 -10.78 4.48 -28.28
N ARG A 144 -10.66 3.38 -27.54
CA ARG A 144 -11.32 2.10 -27.87
C ARG A 144 -12.84 2.24 -27.80
N GLU A 145 -13.57 1.26 -28.35
CA GLU A 145 -15.03 1.28 -28.50
C GLU A 145 -15.76 1.66 -27.19
N PHE A 146 -15.34 1.11 -26.05
CA PHE A 146 -15.91 1.42 -24.73
C PHE A 146 -14.94 2.16 -23.80
N GLY A 147 -13.79 2.58 -24.35
CA GLY A 147 -12.70 3.19 -23.62
C GLY A 147 -12.88 4.69 -23.35
N ALA A 148 -11.82 5.32 -22.90
CA ALA A 148 -11.79 6.74 -22.57
C ALA A 148 -10.38 7.29 -22.63
N GLU A 149 -10.25 8.38 -23.38
CA GLU A 149 -9.00 9.10 -23.59
C GLU A 149 -9.02 10.51 -22.99
N GLN A 150 -7.96 11.29 -23.19
CA GLN A 150 -7.85 12.67 -22.73
C GLN A 150 -9.11 13.54 -22.97
N PRO A 151 -9.84 13.46 -24.11
CA PRO A 151 -11.08 14.22 -24.28
C PRO A 151 -12.18 13.88 -23.26
N PHE A 152 -12.28 12.61 -22.82
CA PHE A 152 -13.20 12.19 -21.78
C PHE A 152 -12.76 12.74 -20.42
N TYR A 153 -11.50 12.54 -20.04
CA TYR A 153 -10.98 12.93 -18.72
C TYR A 153 -10.92 14.45 -18.52
N ALA A 154 -10.69 15.23 -19.57
CA ALA A 154 -10.71 16.69 -19.52
C ALA A 154 -12.08 17.29 -19.15
N ARG A 155 -13.17 16.53 -19.33
CA ARG A 155 -14.54 16.95 -18.98
C ARG A 155 -14.94 16.64 -17.54
N GLN A 156 -14.09 15.93 -16.79
CA GLN A 156 -14.35 15.62 -15.39
C GLN A 156 -14.23 16.85 -14.50
N THR A 157 -14.75 16.77 -13.28
CA THR A 157 -14.66 17.86 -12.29
C THR A 157 -13.99 17.35 -11.00
N PRO A 158 -12.74 17.77 -10.71
CA PRO A 158 -11.88 18.62 -11.54
C PRO A 158 -11.45 17.92 -12.84
N PRO A 159 -11.04 18.68 -13.88
CA PRO A 159 -10.51 18.10 -15.10
C PRO A 159 -9.33 17.16 -14.81
N LEU A 160 -9.38 15.96 -15.36
CA LEU A 160 -8.32 14.97 -15.21
C LEU A 160 -7.46 14.93 -16.47
N LYS A 161 -6.18 14.63 -16.27
CA LYS A 161 -5.26 14.29 -17.35
C LYS A 161 -5.24 12.77 -17.48
N CYS A 162 -5.43 12.26 -18.69
CA CYS A 162 -5.12 10.86 -18.97
C CYS A 162 -3.62 10.65 -18.74
N ARG A 163 -3.23 9.46 -18.31
CA ARG A 163 -1.83 9.20 -17.98
C ARG A 163 -0.99 8.97 -19.23
N ASP A 164 -1.56 8.31 -20.21
CA ASP A 164 -0.91 7.88 -21.44
C ASP A 164 0.39 7.10 -21.16
N SER A 165 0.39 6.31 -20.08
CA SER A 165 1.57 5.63 -19.55
C SER A 165 1.21 4.60 -18.48
N LEU A 166 2.21 3.85 -18.03
CA LEU A 166 2.07 2.89 -16.94
C LEU A 166 1.52 3.57 -15.68
N LEU A 167 0.57 2.91 -15.03
CA LEU A 167 -0.01 3.33 -13.75
C LEU A 167 1.12 3.44 -12.72
N GLY A 168 1.16 4.57 -12.02
CA GLY A 168 2.20 4.83 -11.01
C GLY A 168 1.89 4.18 -9.67
N HIS A 169 0.61 3.94 -9.37
CA HIS A 169 0.15 3.32 -8.15
C HIS A 169 -1.23 2.69 -8.37
N LYS A 170 -1.54 1.55 -7.73
CA LYS A 170 -2.82 0.84 -7.93
C LYS A 170 -4.07 1.70 -7.67
N SER A 171 -3.99 2.67 -6.75
CA SER A 171 -5.11 3.59 -6.46
C SER A 171 -5.49 4.50 -7.62
N GLU A 172 -4.60 4.67 -8.59
CA GLU A 172 -4.87 5.43 -9.82
C GLU A 172 -6.03 4.82 -10.61
N LEU A 173 -6.29 3.53 -10.46
CA LEU A 173 -7.45 2.86 -11.04
C LEU A 173 -8.79 3.52 -10.64
N LYS A 174 -8.86 4.21 -9.49
CA LYS A 174 -10.06 4.99 -9.08
C LYS A 174 -10.41 6.12 -10.04
N LEU A 175 -9.43 6.62 -10.80
CA LEU A 175 -9.61 7.70 -11.77
C LEU A 175 -10.02 7.19 -13.15
N VAL A 176 -9.72 5.92 -13.43
CA VAL A 176 -9.99 5.28 -14.71
C VAL A 176 -11.49 5.02 -14.84
N ARG A 177 -12.06 5.43 -15.98
CA ARG A 177 -13.49 5.26 -16.27
C ARG A 177 -13.92 3.80 -16.09
N ALA A 178 -15.05 3.58 -15.41
CA ALA A 178 -15.64 2.27 -15.07
C ALA A 178 -14.76 1.36 -14.18
N ALA A 179 -13.45 1.28 -14.42
CA ALA A 179 -12.52 0.48 -13.62
C ALA A 179 -12.44 0.92 -12.15
N GLY A 180 -12.65 2.21 -11.87
CA GLY A 180 -12.69 2.73 -10.50
C GLY A 180 -13.78 2.11 -9.63
N GLU A 181 -14.89 1.66 -10.21
CA GLU A 181 -16.00 0.99 -9.50
C GLU A 181 -15.59 -0.39 -8.97
N HIS A 182 -14.62 -1.03 -9.62
CA HIS A 182 -14.12 -2.34 -9.23
C HIS A 182 -13.02 -2.28 -8.18
N TYR A 183 -12.42 -1.10 -7.93
CA TYR A 183 -11.20 -0.97 -7.14
C TYR A 183 -11.32 -1.60 -5.75
N GLU A 184 -12.36 -1.28 -4.97
CA GLU A 184 -12.46 -1.77 -3.59
C GLU A 184 -12.57 -3.30 -3.50
N ARG A 185 -13.07 -3.96 -4.55
CA ARG A 185 -13.15 -5.42 -4.63
C ARG A 185 -11.81 -6.07 -4.97
N ILE A 186 -10.98 -5.41 -5.78
CA ILE A 186 -9.76 -6.03 -6.35
C ILE A 186 -8.46 -5.45 -5.78
N LYS A 187 -8.51 -4.40 -4.96
CA LYS A 187 -7.32 -3.65 -4.48
C LYS A 187 -6.23 -4.50 -3.81
N ASP A 188 -6.60 -5.64 -3.24
CA ASP A 188 -5.68 -6.56 -2.56
C ASP A 188 -5.10 -7.62 -3.51
N MET A 189 -5.70 -7.77 -4.71
CA MET A 189 -5.28 -8.68 -5.77
C MET A 189 -4.40 -8.02 -6.83
N ILE A 190 -4.29 -6.69 -6.84
CA ILE A 190 -3.62 -5.91 -7.89
C ILE A 190 -2.39 -5.18 -7.39
N THR A 191 -1.43 -4.98 -8.29
CA THR A 191 -0.24 -4.15 -8.09
C THR A 191 0.06 -3.35 -9.36
N THR A 192 1.03 -2.44 -9.26
CA THR A 192 1.62 -1.71 -10.40
C THR A 192 3.12 -1.97 -10.53
N TYR A 193 3.68 -2.83 -9.67
CA TYR A 193 5.10 -3.08 -9.52
C TYR A 193 5.43 -4.56 -9.73
N GLY A 194 6.68 -4.84 -10.09
CA GLY A 194 7.25 -6.19 -10.08
C GLY A 194 6.80 -7.14 -11.20
N MET A 195 7.54 -8.23 -11.32
CA MET A 195 7.18 -9.44 -12.06
C MET A 195 6.42 -10.39 -11.12
N VAL A 196 5.68 -11.34 -11.65
CA VAL A 196 4.89 -12.27 -10.84
C VAL A 196 5.81 -13.24 -10.10
N ASN A 197 5.62 -13.42 -8.79
CA ASN A 197 6.36 -14.38 -7.97
C ASN A 197 5.54 -15.66 -7.73
N PRO A 198 5.86 -16.79 -8.37
CA PRO A 198 5.05 -18.01 -8.29
C PRO A 198 5.12 -18.70 -6.92
N ASN A 199 6.15 -18.44 -6.10
CA ASN A 199 6.27 -19.06 -4.78
C ASN A 199 5.25 -18.54 -3.77
N ILE A 200 4.78 -17.29 -3.94
CA ILE A 200 3.87 -16.61 -3.01
C ILE A 200 2.48 -16.41 -3.65
N LEU A 201 2.37 -16.60 -4.96
CA LEU A 201 1.13 -16.45 -5.70
C LEU A 201 0.03 -17.39 -5.20
N SER A 202 -1.15 -16.84 -4.89
CA SER A 202 -2.30 -17.65 -4.51
C SER A 202 -2.83 -18.48 -5.69
N PRO A 203 -3.40 -19.68 -5.44
CA PRO A 203 -3.94 -20.54 -6.49
C PRO A 203 -4.98 -19.85 -7.38
N ASP A 204 -5.88 -19.06 -6.79
CA ASP A 204 -6.94 -18.34 -7.51
C ASP A 204 -6.36 -17.30 -8.50
N VAL A 205 -5.29 -16.62 -8.09
CA VAL A 205 -4.62 -15.61 -8.95
C VAL A 205 -3.82 -16.31 -10.04
N PHE A 206 -3.14 -17.43 -9.74
CA PHE A 206 -2.44 -18.22 -10.74
C PHE A 206 -3.36 -18.84 -11.79
N GLU A 207 -4.51 -19.37 -11.36
CA GLU A 207 -5.57 -19.84 -12.26
C GLU A 207 -5.99 -18.70 -13.19
N SER A 208 -6.26 -17.52 -12.63
CA SER A 208 -6.66 -16.35 -13.38
C SER A 208 -5.60 -15.92 -14.41
N PHE A 209 -4.30 -16.00 -14.07
CA PHE A 209 -3.21 -15.76 -15.02
C PHE A 209 -3.21 -16.77 -16.16
N CYS A 210 -3.29 -18.07 -15.86
CA CYS A 210 -3.30 -19.13 -16.87
C CYS A 210 -4.46 -18.93 -17.85
N CYS A 211 -5.65 -18.79 -17.30
CA CYS A 211 -6.86 -18.43 -18.01
C CYS A 211 -6.74 -17.14 -18.85
N GLY A 212 -6.05 -16.15 -18.30
CA GLY A 212 -5.79 -14.85 -18.91
C GLY A 212 -4.83 -14.90 -20.09
N VAL A 213 -3.95 -15.89 -20.19
CA VAL A 213 -3.07 -16.07 -21.36
C VAL A 213 -3.65 -17.04 -22.40
N GLY A 214 -4.89 -17.52 -22.17
CA GLY A 214 -5.60 -18.41 -23.09
C GLY A 214 -5.40 -19.91 -22.80
N ILE A 215 -4.92 -20.28 -21.62
CA ILE A 215 -4.97 -21.67 -21.16
C ILE A 215 -6.43 -22.00 -20.80
N ASP A 216 -6.88 -23.19 -21.19
CA ASP A 216 -8.22 -23.69 -20.92
C ASP A 216 -8.53 -23.73 -19.41
N ASP A 217 -9.76 -23.37 -19.03
CA ASP A 217 -10.17 -23.23 -17.62
C ASP A 217 -9.89 -24.51 -16.80
N PHE A 218 -10.11 -25.69 -17.37
CA PHE A 218 -9.87 -26.96 -16.66
C PHE A 218 -8.37 -27.22 -16.44
N VAL A 219 -7.54 -26.85 -17.42
CA VAL A 219 -6.09 -26.94 -17.31
C VAL A 219 -5.58 -25.92 -16.30
N ALA A 220 -6.07 -24.68 -16.35
CA ALA A 220 -5.73 -23.62 -15.41
C ALA A 220 -6.06 -23.99 -13.96
N GLU A 221 -7.25 -24.53 -13.69
CA GLU A 221 -7.67 -24.98 -12.35
C GLU A 221 -6.77 -26.14 -11.86
N ARG A 222 -6.38 -27.05 -12.76
CA ARG A 222 -5.43 -28.13 -12.42
C ARG A 222 -4.04 -27.60 -12.11
N LEU A 223 -3.55 -26.64 -12.88
CA LEU A 223 -2.27 -25.97 -12.64
C LEU A 223 -2.28 -25.20 -11.31
N ALA A 224 -3.37 -24.52 -10.97
CA ALA A 224 -3.51 -23.87 -9.66
C ALA A 224 -3.43 -24.85 -8.49
N ARG A 225 -4.05 -26.03 -8.61
CA ARG A 225 -3.91 -27.10 -7.62
C ARG A 225 -2.48 -27.63 -7.54
N GLU A 226 -1.83 -27.86 -8.67
CA GLU A 226 -0.44 -28.35 -8.71
C GLU A 226 0.54 -27.33 -8.13
N LEU A 227 0.34 -26.03 -8.36
CA LEU A 227 1.16 -24.97 -7.74
C LEU A 227 1.00 -24.98 -6.22
N LYS A 228 -0.24 -25.11 -5.74
CA LYS A 228 -0.54 -25.25 -4.32
C LYS A 228 0.17 -26.47 -3.70
N ASP A 229 0.14 -27.61 -4.38
CA ASP A 229 0.83 -28.82 -3.92
C ASP A 229 2.34 -28.63 -3.83
N LEU A 230 2.96 -27.90 -4.77
CA LEU A 230 4.38 -27.56 -4.70
C LEU A 230 4.70 -26.68 -3.49
N GLN A 231 3.88 -25.65 -3.25
CA GLN A 231 3.98 -24.77 -2.09
C GLN A 231 3.83 -25.54 -0.77
N GLU A 232 2.83 -26.43 -0.65
CA GLU A 232 2.60 -27.27 0.53
C GLU A 232 3.74 -28.28 0.78
N LYS A 233 4.37 -28.77 -0.28
CA LYS A 233 5.56 -29.66 -0.21
C LYS A 233 6.86 -28.91 -0.01
N ASN A 234 6.82 -27.58 0.14
CA ASN A 234 7.98 -26.73 0.30
C ASN A 234 8.98 -26.80 -0.87
N ILE A 235 8.48 -27.10 -2.07
CA ILE A 235 9.28 -27.09 -3.30
C ILE A 235 9.37 -25.64 -3.77
N ARG A 236 10.59 -25.09 -3.81
CA ARG A 236 10.85 -23.68 -4.15
C ARG A 236 11.18 -23.55 -5.64
N LEU A 237 10.43 -22.70 -6.33
CA LEU A 237 10.65 -22.35 -7.72
C LEU A 237 11.66 -21.20 -7.77
N LYS A 238 12.82 -21.41 -8.38
CA LYS A 238 13.88 -20.39 -8.48
C LYS A 238 13.77 -19.56 -9.74
N ASN A 239 13.15 -20.13 -10.77
CA ASN A 239 12.93 -19.48 -12.05
C ASN A 239 11.62 -19.97 -12.66
N TYR A 240 11.15 -19.27 -13.71
CA TYR A 240 9.90 -19.63 -14.37
C TYR A 240 9.96 -21.03 -15.01
N ASP A 241 11.13 -21.52 -15.46
CA ASP A 241 11.30 -22.86 -16.01
C ASP A 241 11.00 -23.97 -14.97
N ASP A 242 11.13 -23.69 -13.67
CA ASP A 242 10.81 -24.64 -12.61
C ASP A 242 9.30 -24.98 -12.56
N LEU A 243 8.42 -24.18 -13.19
CA LEU A 243 7.02 -24.54 -13.36
C LEU A 243 6.84 -25.84 -14.16
N LEU A 244 7.82 -26.26 -14.98
CA LEU A 244 7.80 -27.56 -15.67
C LEU A 244 7.80 -28.76 -14.72
N GLN A 245 8.09 -28.57 -13.43
CA GLN A 245 7.97 -29.63 -12.43
C GLN A 245 6.51 -30.04 -12.18
N MET A 246 5.55 -29.17 -12.55
CA MET A 246 4.13 -29.45 -12.49
C MET A 246 3.71 -30.40 -13.62
N PRO A 247 3.06 -31.55 -13.33
CA PRO A 247 2.72 -32.55 -14.36
C PRO A 247 1.90 -32.02 -15.54
N SER A 248 1.02 -31.04 -15.31
CA SER A 248 0.16 -30.46 -16.34
C SER A 248 0.78 -29.25 -17.05
N MET A 249 1.98 -28.82 -16.63
CA MET A 249 2.72 -27.72 -17.23
C MET A 249 3.56 -28.21 -18.42
N HIS A 250 3.45 -27.51 -19.54
CA HIS A 250 4.14 -27.86 -20.78
C HIS A 250 4.82 -26.61 -21.35
N ARG A 251 5.84 -26.79 -22.19
CA ARG A 251 6.62 -25.67 -22.74
C ARG A 251 5.76 -24.61 -23.45
N LYS A 252 4.72 -25.04 -24.16
CA LYS A 252 3.73 -24.13 -24.77
C LYS A 252 2.99 -23.26 -23.74
N HIS A 253 2.69 -23.79 -22.56
CA HIS A 253 2.01 -23.04 -21.49
C HIS A 253 2.99 -22.02 -20.86
N LEU A 254 4.26 -22.39 -20.71
CA LEU A 254 5.32 -21.50 -20.27
C LEU A 254 5.56 -20.34 -21.23
N GLU A 255 5.62 -20.62 -22.54
CA GLU A 255 5.72 -19.57 -23.56
C GLU A 255 4.50 -18.63 -23.54
N MET A 256 3.32 -19.11 -23.16
CA MET A 256 2.12 -18.28 -22.99
C MET A 256 2.19 -17.41 -21.72
N LEU A 257 2.90 -17.86 -20.69
CA LEU A 257 3.13 -17.14 -19.44
C LEU A 257 4.37 -16.24 -19.50
N ASP A 258 5.12 -16.27 -20.61
CA ASP A 258 6.33 -15.48 -20.82
C ASP A 258 6.00 -13.98 -20.77
N GLY A 259 6.73 -13.24 -19.93
CA GLY A 259 6.48 -11.81 -19.64
C GLY A 259 5.53 -11.53 -18.46
N LEU A 260 4.92 -12.54 -17.85
CA LEU A 260 4.27 -12.41 -16.53
C LEU A 260 5.27 -12.68 -15.40
N PHE A 261 6.15 -13.66 -15.58
CA PHE A 261 7.18 -14.10 -14.63
C PHE A 261 8.56 -13.53 -14.98
#